data_AF-A0A954HJ84-F1
#
_entry.id   AF-A0A954HJ84-F1
#
_cell.length_a   1.000
_cell.length_b   1.000
_cell.length_c   1.000
_cell.angle_alpha   90.00
_cell.angle_beta   90.00
_cell.angle_gamma   90.00
#
_symmetry.space_group_name_H-M   'P 1'
#
loop_
_entity.id
_entity.type
_entity.pdbx_description
1 polymer ?
#
loop_
_entity_poly.entity_id
_entity_poly.type
_entity_poly.pdbx_seq_one_letter_code
_entity_poly.pdbx_strand_id
1 'polypeptide(L)'
;MHSQHTTRRDFLSWTSHGLGSAALASLMLADGSASAGITPAQSRDPWPHFEAPAKRVIHICAFGGVSQVDSFDYKPLLNQRHGQVLSFDDARQLAKTGKRTEQHLMGSPWKFRQYGQTGRHVSQLFPHTAAHIDD
;
A
#
# COMPACT_ATOMS: atom_id res chain seq x y z
N MET A 1 -34.30 35.51 -53.58
CA MET A 1 -33.56 35.13 -52.36
C MET A 1 -34.51 34.32 -51.49
N HIS A 2 -34.45 32.98 -51.57
CA HIS A 2 -35.39 32.11 -50.85
C HIS A 2 -34.86 31.87 -49.43
N SER A 3 -35.59 32.31 -48.41
CA SER A 3 -35.29 31.99 -47.01
C SER A 3 -35.56 30.52 -46.76
N GLN A 4 -34.53 29.72 -46.57
CA GLN A 4 -34.70 28.34 -46.12
C GLN A 4 -35.12 28.36 -44.65
N HIS A 5 -36.38 28.05 -44.38
CA HIS A 5 -36.89 27.90 -43.02
C HIS A 5 -36.38 26.58 -42.45
N THR A 6 -35.47 26.66 -41.48
CA THR A 6 -35.02 25.49 -40.69
C THR A 6 -36.23 24.86 -40.02
N THR A 7 -36.56 23.62 -40.37
CA THR A 7 -37.68 22.94 -39.72
C THR A 7 -37.26 22.47 -38.33
N ARG A 8 -38.22 22.30 -37.41
CA ARG A 8 -37.96 21.74 -36.07
C ARG A 8 -37.23 20.39 -36.15
N ARG A 9 -37.52 19.59 -37.18
CA ARG A 9 -36.84 18.31 -37.42
C ARG A 9 -35.37 18.50 -37.76
N ASP A 10 -35.04 19.49 -38.59
CA ASP A 10 -33.66 19.79 -38.97
C ASP A 10 -32.86 20.29 -37.77
N PHE A 11 -33.47 21.15 -36.94
CA PHE A 11 -32.85 21.64 -35.71
C PHE A 11 -32.59 20.51 -34.69
N LEU A 12 -33.58 19.64 -34.44
CA LEU A 12 -33.44 18.51 -33.51
C LEU A 12 -32.49 17.44 -34.04
N SER A 13 -32.46 17.24 -35.36
CA SER A 13 -31.48 16.36 -36.00
C SER A 13 -30.07 16.94 -35.82
N TRP A 14 -29.84 18.20 -36.17
CA TRP A 14 -28.51 18.81 -36.06
C TRP A 14 -27.98 18.83 -34.62
N THR A 15 -28.83 19.19 -33.65
CA THR A 15 -28.44 19.22 -32.23
C THR A 15 -28.17 17.83 -31.66
N SER A 16 -28.97 16.81 -31.99
CA SER A 16 -28.73 15.44 -31.51
C SER A 16 -27.44 14.84 -32.06
N HIS A 17 -27.12 15.06 -33.34
CA HIS A 17 -25.86 14.63 -33.93
C HIS A 17 -24.65 15.39 -33.36
N GLY A 18 -24.78 16.70 -33.09
CA GLY A 18 -23.72 17.51 -32.48
C GLY A 18 -23.42 17.13 -31.02
N LEU A 19 -24.45 16.89 -30.22
CA LEU A 19 -24.28 16.40 -28.84
C LEU A 19 -23.71 14.98 -28.81
N GLY A 20 -24.18 14.10 -29.69
CA GLY A 20 -23.68 12.73 -29.80
C GLY A 20 -22.20 12.68 -30.20
N SER A 21 -21.77 13.51 -31.16
CA SER A 21 -20.37 13.57 -31.57
C SER A 21 -19.47 14.17 -30.49
N ALA A 22 -19.93 15.19 -29.76
CA ALA A 22 -19.20 15.74 -28.61
C ALA A 22 -19.05 14.73 -27.46
N ALA A 23 -20.11 13.97 -27.16
CA ALA A 23 -20.06 12.90 -26.16
C ALA A 23 -19.10 11.78 -26.58
N LEU A 24 -19.16 11.34 -27.84
CA LEU A 24 -18.24 10.34 -28.40
C LEU A 24 -16.79 10.83 -28.36
N ALA A 25 -16.52 12.08 -28.75
CA ALA A 25 -15.19 12.67 -28.67
C ALA A 25 -14.66 12.71 -27.23
N SER A 26 -15.52 13.07 -26.26
CA SER A 26 -15.16 13.05 -24.83
C SER A 26 -14.80 11.64 -24.34
N LEU A 27 -15.58 10.63 -24.73
CA LEU A 27 -15.29 9.23 -24.38
C LEU A 27 -13.99 8.72 -25.03
N MET A 28 -13.77 9.03 -26.32
CA MET A 28 -12.53 8.64 -27.00
C MET A 28 -11.29 9.40 -26.48
N LEU A 29 -11.46 10.62 -25.95
CA LEU A 29 -10.39 11.35 -25.25
C LEU A 29 -10.10 10.73 -23.87
N ALA A 30 -11.14 10.32 -23.14
CA ALA A 30 -11.01 9.70 -21.82
C ALA A 30 -10.36 8.31 -21.90
N ASP A 31 -10.70 7.52 -22.93
CA ASP A 31 -10.17 6.16 -23.15
C ASP A 31 -8.92 6.13 -24.05
N GLY A 32 -8.35 7.30 -24.37
CA GLY A 32 -7.11 7.45 -25.13
C GLY A 32 -7.18 7.05 -26.61
N SER A 33 -8.36 6.68 -27.13
CA SER A 33 -8.56 6.20 -28.50
C SER A 33 -8.59 7.31 -29.56
N ALA A 34 -8.92 8.56 -29.18
CA ALA A 34 -8.83 9.75 -30.04
C ALA A 34 -7.51 10.54 -29.85
N SER A 35 -6.51 9.88 -29.26
CA SER A 35 -5.19 10.46 -29.08
C SER A 35 -4.41 10.40 -30.40
N ALA A 36 -4.37 11.52 -31.13
CA ALA A 36 -3.33 11.73 -32.12
C ALA A 36 -1.99 11.89 -31.38
N GLY A 37 -1.32 10.76 -31.08
CA GLY A 37 0.06 10.76 -30.60
C GLY A 37 0.30 11.15 -29.14
N ILE A 38 -0.69 11.03 -28.25
CA ILE A 38 -0.50 11.17 -26.80
C ILE A 38 -0.61 9.78 -26.16
N THR A 39 0.55 9.17 -25.94
CA THR A 39 0.72 7.99 -25.10
C THR A 39 0.07 8.18 -23.72
N PRO A 40 -0.51 7.13 -23.13
CA PRO A 40 -1.13 7.21 -21.82
C PRO A 40 -0.09 7.59 -20.76
N ALA A 41 -0.47 8.50 -19.86
CA ALA A 41 0.29 9.02 -18.73
C ALA A 41 1.45 9.99 -19.06
N GLN A 42 1.07 11.25 -19.31
CA GLN A 42 1.93 12.39 -19.00
C GLN A 42 2.07 12.55 -17.47
N SER A 43 2.95 11.75 -16.85
CA SER A 43 3.97 12.44 -16.06
C SER A 43 4.73 13.31 -17.06
N ARG A 44 4.93 14.60 -16.77
CA ARG A 44 5.46 15.57 -17.76
C ARG A 44 6.81 15.18 -18.36
N ASP A 45 7.47 14.17 -17.82
CA ASP A 45 8.49 13.40 -18.50
C ASP A 45 8.16 11.89 -18.38
N PRO A 46 7.98 11.17 -19.50
CA PRO A 46 7.87 9.71 -19.49
C PRO A 46 9.23 9.03 -19.28
N TRP A 47 10.31 9.82 -19.24
CA TRP A 47 11.67 9.37 -19.04
C TRP A 47 12.23 10.03 -17.79
N PRO A 48 12.91 9.29 -16.90
CA PRO A 48 13.67 9.94 -15.85
C PRO A 48 14.67 10.91 -16.50
N HIS A 49 14.80 12.13 -15.97
CA HIS A 49 15.78 13.11 -16.43
C HIS A 49 17.23 12.58 -16.39
N PHE A 50 17.44 11.45 -15.71
CA PHE A 50 18.69 10.73 -15.57
C PHE A 50 18.51 9.27 -15.97
N GLU A 51 19.56 8.67 -16.49
CA GLU A 51 19.59 7.22 -16.70
C GLU A 51 19.29 6.50 -15.37
N ALA A 52 18.36 5.54 -15.39
CA ALA A 52 18.02 4.79 -14.19
C ALA A 52 19.24 3.95 -13.75
N PRO A 53 19.85 4.24 -12.58
CA PRO A 53 21.05 3.52 -12.16
C PRO A 53 20.75 2.06 -11.81
N ALA A 54 19.50 1.75 -11.43
CA ALA A 54 19.06 0.43 -11.08
C ALA A 54 18.37 -0.26 -12.27
N LYS A 55 18.91 -1.41 -12.69
CA LYS A 55 18.33 -2.24 -13.77
C LYS A 55 17.11 -3.05 -13.31
N ARG A 56 16.99 -3.31 -12.01
CA ARG A 56 15.91 -4.10 -11.38
C ARG A 56 15.62 -3.56 -9.99
N VAL A 57 14.34 -3.47 -9.63
CA VAL A 57 13.86 -3.06 -8.31
C VAL A 57 13.01 -4.18 -7.73
N ILE A 58 13.29 -4.58 -6.49
CA ILE A 58 12.43 -5.49 -5.71
C ILE A 58 11.76 -4.66 -4.63
N HIS A 59 10.45 -4.46 -4.74
CA HIS A 59 9.67 -3.79 -3.72
C HIS A 59 8.96 -4.83 -2.85
N ILE A 60 9.33 -4.90 -1.57
CA ILE A 60 8.73 -5.80 -0.60
C ILE A 60 7.80 -4.99 0.30
N CYS A 61 6.49 -5.18 0.14
CA CYS A 61 5.48 -4.59 1.01
C CYS A 61 5.01 -5.64 2.03
N ALA A 62 5.57 -5.61 3.23
CA ALA A 62 5.17 -6.49 4.33
C ALA A 62 4.01 -5.86 5.11
N PHE A 63 2.77 -6.13 4.68
CA PHE A 63 1.58 -5.62 5.35
C PHE A 63 1.51 -6.16 6.79
N GLY A 64 1.45 -5.27 7.77
CA GLY A 64 1.47 -5.63 9.20
C GLY A 64 2.88 -5.73 9.81
N GLY A 65 3.94 -5.62 9.01
CA GLY A 65 5.33 -5.64 9.48
C GLY A 65 5.74 -6.97 10.12
N VAL A 66 7.02 -7.09 10.46
CA VAL A 66 7.50 -8.22 11.25
C VAL A 66 7.35 -7.86 12.72
N SER A 67 6.76 -8.76 13.50
CA SER A 67 6.67 -8.59 14.95
C SER A 67 8.07 -8.48 15.57
N GLN A 68 8.35 -7.37 16.25
CA GLN A 68 9.67 -7.10 16.84
C GLN A 68 10.05 -8.16 17.89
N VAL A 69 9.08 -8.54 18.73
CA VAL A 69 9.25 -9.56 19.78
C VAL A 69 9.46 -10.96 19.22
N ASP A 70 9.13 -11.18 17.95
CA ASP A 70 9.34 -12.46 17.24
C ASP A 70 10.60 -12.47 16.37
N SER A 71 11.30 -11.34 16.27
CA SER A 71 12.43 -11.17 15.32
C SER A 71 13.78 -11.11 16.02
N PHE A 72 14.07 -9.99 16.70
CA PHE A 72 15.40 -9.67 17.24
C PHE A 72 15.38 -9.25 18.71
N ASP A 73 14.21 -9.28 19.34
CA ASP A 73 14.00 -8.82 20.71
C ASP A 73 13.56 -9.97 21.59
N TYR A 74 14.55 -10.74 22.07
CA TYR A 74 14.30 -11.89 22.92
C TYR A 74 13.82 -11.45 24.30
N LYS A 75 12.55 -11.76 24.61
CA LYS A 75 11.93 -11.49 25.90
C LYS A 75 11.70 -12.78 26.70
N PRO A 76 12.71 -13.28 27.45
CA PRO A 76 12.59 -14.55 28.18
C PRO A 76 11.46 -14.52 29.22
N LEU A 77 11.26 -13.40 29.91
CA LEU A 77 10.19 -13.25 30.89
C LEU A 77 8.79 -13.32 30.25
N LEU A 78 8.63 -12.80 29.04
CA LEU A 78 7.36 -12.84 28.32
C LEU A 78 7.00 -14.30 27.97
N ASN A 79 7.99 -15.09 27.55
CA ASN A 79 7.80 -16.51 27.27
C ASN A 79 7.47 -17.31 28.53
N GLN A 80 8.12 -17.01 29.67
CA GLN A 80 7.81 -17.65 30.96
C GLN A 80 6.38 -17.36 31.44
N ARG A 81 5.87 -16.16 31.15
CA ARG A 81 4.52 -15.74 31.54
C ARG A 81 3.47 -15.94 30.45
N HIS A 82 3.79 -16.73 29.43
CA HIS A 82 2.84 -16.99 28.35
C HIS A 82 1.52 -17.57 28.88
N GLY A 83 0.40 -17.02 28.38
CA GLY A 83 -0.95 -17.41 28.76
C GLY A 83 -1.49 -16.71 30.02
N GLN A 84 -0.63 -16.08 30.82
CA GLN A 84 -1.07 -15.33 32.01
C GLN A 84 -1.87 -14.09 31.60
N VAL A 85 -2.92 -13.79 32.36
CA VAL A 85 -3.72 -12.57 32.18
C VAL A 85 -3.08 -11.44 32.99
N LEU A 86 -2.85 -10.31 32.34
CA LEU A 86 -2.44 -9.08 33.00
C LEU A 86 -3.40 -7.95 32.67
N SER A 87 -3.57 -7.05 33.65
CA SER A 87 -4.33 -5.83 33.48
C SER A 87 -3.43 -4.74 32.92
N PHE A 88 -3.82 -4.15 31.80
CA PHE A 88 -3.10 -3.07 31.14
C PHE A 88 -3.89 -1.77 31.19
N ASP A 89 -3.16 -0.69 31.44
CA ASP A 89 -3.64 0.69 31.32
C ASP A 89 -3.57 1.14 29.86
N ASP A 90 -4.42 0.54 29.01
CA ASP A 90 -4.61 1.02 27.64
C ASP A 90 -5.31 2.40 27.71
N ALA A 91 -4.54 3.46 27.41
CA ALA A 91 -5.02 4.84 27.45
C ALA A 91 -6.28 5.07 26.61
N ARG A 92 -6.43 4.35 25.47
CA ARG A 92 -7.60 4.48 24.60
C ARG A 92 -8.82 3.80 25.21
N GLN A 93 -8.65 2.63 25.82
CA GLN A 93 -9.75 1.93 26.49
C GLN A 93 -10.18 2.65 27.76
N LEU A 94 -9.20 3.13 28.54
CA LEU A 94 -9.46 3.89 29.76
C LEU A 94 -10.23 5.18 29.46
N ALA A 95 -9.83 5.93 28.41
CA ALA A 95 -10.54 7.14 28.01
C ALA A 95 -11.97 6.88 27.50
N LYS A 96 -12.23 5.72 26.88
CA LYS A 96 -13.56 5.37 26.34
C LYS A 96 -14.51 4.76 27.36
N THR A 97 -13.99 3.94 28.27
CA THR A 97 -14.83 3.07 29.13
C THR A 97 -14.57 3.26 30.62
N GLY A 98 -13.51 3.98 31.01
CA GLY A 98 -13.08 4.10 32.40
C GLY A 98 -12.54 2.81 33.01
N LYS A 99 -12.33 1.76 32.21
CA LYS A 99 -11.91 0.43 32.68
C LYS A 99 -10.53 0.06 32.15
N ARG A 100 -9.82 -0.70 32.97
CA ARG A 100 -8.59 -1.39 32.55
C ARG A 100 -8.93 -2.59 31.69
N THR A 101 -8.03 -2.92 30.78
CA THR A 101 -8.22 -4.06 29.87
C THR A 101 -7.41 -5.24 30.36
N GLU A 102 -8.04 -6.39 30.51
CA GLU A 102 -7.36 -7.65 30.75
C GLU A 102 -6.93 -8.25 29.41
N GLN A 103 -5.64 -8.57 29.28
CA GLN A 103 -5.11 -9.20 28.08
C GLN A 103 -4.23 -10.40 28.46
N HIS A 104 -4.29 -11.44 27.62
CA HIS A 104 -3.41 -12.59 27.74
C HIS A 104 -2.02 -12.24 27.20
N LEU A 105 -0.98 -12.57 27.96
CA LEU A 105 0.38 -12.50 27.49
C LEU A 105 0.66 -13.56 26.43
N MET A 106 1.03 -13.12 25.24
CA MET A 106 1.52 -13.99 24.18
C MET A 106 3.05 -13.96 24.17
N GLY A 107 3.65 -15.11 24.47
CA GLY A 107 5.07 -15.34 24.23
C GLY A 107 5.34 -15.53 22.74
N SER A 108 6.59 -15.36 22.34
CA SER A 108 6.97 -15.66 20.97
C SER A 108 6.85 -17.17 20.73
N PRO A 109 6.20 -17.62 19.63
CA PRO A 109 6.15 -19.04 19.29
C PRO A 109 7.49 -19.56 18.73
N TRP A 110 8.46 -18.66 18.50
CA TRP A 110 9.72 -18.98 17.85
C TRP A 110 10.84 -19.18 18.86
N LYS A 111 11.74 -20.12 18.55
CA LYS A 111 12.97 -20.32 19.33
C LYS A 111 14.00 -19.25 18.96
N PHE A 112 14.71 -18.78 19.97
CA PHE A 112 15.81 -17.83 19.83
C PHE A 112 17.15 -18.52 20.06
N ARG A 113 18.17 -18.08 19.33
CA ARG A 113 19.57 -18.47 19.54
C ARG A 113 20.45 -17.24 19.46
N GLN A 114 21.59 -17.28 20.12
CA GLN A 114 22.60 -16.23 20.01
C GLN A 114 23.43 -16.45 18.75
N TYR A 115 23.69 -15.37 18.01
CA TYR A 115 24.49 -15.38 16.79
C TYR A 115 25.55 -14.27 16.84
N GLY A 116 26.56 -14.42 15.99
CA GLY A 116 27.66 -13.47 15.88
C GLY A 116 28.61 -13.48 17.08
N GLN A 117 29.59 -12.59 17.02
CA GLN A 117 30.49 -12.23 18.10
C GLN A 117 29.78 -11.41 19.19
N THR A 118 28.76 -10.63 18.83
CA THR A 118 27.98 -9.83 19.79
C THR A 118 27.03 -10.68 20.64
N GLY A 119 26.77 -11.94 20.25
CA GLY A 119 25.86 -12.84 20.96
C GLY A 119 24.40 -12.38 20.91
N ARG A 120 24.00 -11.64 19.87
CA ARG A 120 22.66 -11.10 19.71
C ARG A 120 21.65 -12.23 19.52
N HIS A 121 20.53 -12.18 20.24
CA HIS A 121 19.48 -13.19 20.11
C HIS A 121 18.66 -12.94 18.85
N VAL A 122 18.57 -13.95 17.99
CA VAL A 122 17.77 -13.91 16.77
C VAL A 122 16.83 -15.10 16.72
N SER A 123 15.60 -14.85 16.27
CA SER A 123 14.58 -15.87 16.05
C SER A 123 14.95 -16.81 14.91
N GLN A 124 14.52 -18.07 15.03
CA GLN A 124 14.65 -19.08 13.97
C GLN A 124 13.95 -18.70 12.64
N LEU A 125 13.14 -17.63 12.63
CA LEU A 125 12.57 -17.06 11.40
C LEU A 125 13.62 -16.51 10.43
N PHE A 126 14.77 -16.08 10.94
CA PHE A 126 15.78 -15.35 10.16
C PHE A 126 17.13 -16.06 10.14
N PRO A 127 17.22 -17.36 9.76
CA PRO A 127 18.45 -18.14 9.90
C PRO A 127 19.59 -17.58 9.03
N HIS A 128 19.27 -17.08 7.83
CA HIS A 128 20.27 -16.52 6.91
C HIS A 128 20.68 -15.12 7.32
N THR A 129 19.75 -14.28 7.77
CA THR A 129 20.09 -12.94 8.30
C THR A 129 20.90 -13.05 9.58
N ALA A 130 20.59 -14.02 10.45
CA ALA A 130 21.30 -14.24 11.69
C ALA A 130 22.79 -14.58 11.49
N ALA A 131 23.15 -15.20 10.36
CA ALA A 131 24.55 -15.48 10.01
C ALA A 131 25.39 -14.22 9.77
N HIS A 132 24.73 -13.09 9.45
CA HIS A 132 25.35 -11.80 9.11
C HIS A 132 24.96 -10.70 10.12
N ILE A 133 24.70 -11.06 11.37
CA ILE A 133 24.14 -10.12 12.37
C ILE A 133 25.12 -9.02 12.81
N ASP A 134 26.42 -9.25 12.59
CA ASP A 134 27.51 -8.34 12.98
C ASP A 134 28.23 -7.70 11.77
N ASP A 135 27.74 -7.95 10.54
CA ASP A 135 28.22 -7.29 9.30
C ASP A 135 27.50 -5.96 9.09
#